data_AF-A0A6J4GQ17-F1
#
_entry.id   AF-A0A6J4GQ17-F1
#
_cell.length_a   1.000
_cell.length_b   1.000
_cell.length_c   1.000
_cell.angle_alpha   90.00
_cell.angle_beta   90.00
_cell.angle_gamma   90.00
#
_symmetry.space_group_name_H-M   'P 1'
#
loop_
_entity.id
_entity.type
_entity.pdbx_description
1 polymer ?
#
loop_
_entity_poly.entity_id
_entity_poly.type
_entity_poly.pdbx_seq_one_letter_code
_entity_poly.pdbx_strand_id
1 'polypeptide(L)'
;MTIFNFLFRKSSIECPRCQGKAFVDWEDIRRLNKELKWTPAPCAYCYGSGKVDKEMLLKVPVDYTYLTIDLTESEMEKIKKGDEATLEKGKMREVFLDNLIKYGEHHYLNNKMDAESIADLYLKTEDENALFAVERKYLIQYFAKIIELKTSELN
;
A
#
# COMPACT_ATOMS: atom_id res chain seq x y z
N MET A 1 -21.64 -8.11 46.94
CA MET A 1 -20.83 -8.65 45.82
C MET A 1 -21.05 -7.75 44.61
N THR A 2 -20.19 -6.77 44.41
CA THR A 2 -20.33 -5.80 43.32
C THR A 2 -19.36 -6.21 42.24
N ILE A 3 -19.90 -6.77 41.16
CA ILE A 3 -19.15 -7.22 39.99
C ILE A 3 -18.73 -5.96 39.24
N PHE A 4 -17.48 -5.53 39.43
CA PHE A 4 -16.89 -4.48 38.63
C PHE A 4 -16.69 -5.00 37.20
N ASN A 5 -17.52 -4.52 36.28
CA ASN A 5 -17.23 -4.57 34.86
C ASN A 5 -15.97 -3.75 34.61
N PHE A 6 -14.81 -4.42 34.63
CA PHE A 6 -13.55 -3.89 34.15
C PHE A 6 -13.68 -3.76 32.62
N LEU A 7 -14.37 -2.69 32.19
CA LEU A 7 -14.37 -2.25 30.81
C LEU A 7 -12.93 -1.88 30.49
N PHE A 8 -12.20 -2.80 29.86
CA PHE A 8 -10.93 -2.54 29.20
C PHE A 8 -11.18 -1.39 28.21
N ARG A 9 -10.99 -0.15 28.65
CA ARG A 9 -10.93 1.02 27.77
C ARG A 9 -9.79 0.73 26.82
N LYS A 10 -10.10 0.40 25.56
CA LYS A 10 -9.11 0.38 24.50
C LYS A 10 -8.43 1.75 24.51
N SER A 11 -7.17 1.79 24.92
CA SER A 11 -6.40 3.02 24.91
C SER A 11 -6.09 3.34 23.46
N SER A 12 -6.84 4.27 22.87
CA SER A 12 -6.53 4.78 21.55
C SER A 12 -5.33 5.72 21.65
N ILE A 13 -4.42 5.59 20.70
CA ILE A 13 -3.26 6.47 20.54
C ILE A 13 -3.38 7.22 19.22
N GLU A 14 -2.55 8.24 19.05
CA GLU A 14 -2.41 8.91 17.75
C GLU A 14 -2.01 7.90 16.67
N CYS A 15 -2.66 7.97 15.51
CA CYS A 15 -2.38 7.07 14.40
C CYS A 15 -0.96 7.32 13.85
N PRO A 16 -0.04 6.35 13.91
CA PRO A 16 1.32 6.55 13.42
C PRO A 16 1.43 6.56 11.89
N ARG A 17 0.40 6.08 11.17
CA ARG A 17 0.39 6.12 9.70
C ARG A 17 0.25 7.56 9.20
N CYS A 18 -0.70 8.31 9.75
CA CYS A 18 -1.00 9.69 9.35
C CYS A 18 -0.61 10.75 10.39
N GLN A 19 0.10 10.39 11.46
CA GLN A 19 0.47 11.30 12.56
C GLN A 19 -0.72 12.11 13.09
N GLY A 20 -1.85 11.44 13.30
CA GLY A 20 -3.07 12.10 13.79
C GLY A 20 -3.86 12.91 12.76
N LYS A 21 -3.33 13.15 11.56
CA LYS A 21 -3.94 14.02 10.53
C LYS A 21 -5.23 13.49 9.91
N ALA A 22 -5.58 12.22 10.17
CA ALA A 22 -6.67 11.49 9.51
C ALA A 22 -6.53 11.32 7.97
N PHE A 23 -5.48 11.88 7.37
CA PHE A 23 -5.19 11.83 5.95
C PHE A 23 -3.70 11.50 5.78
N VAL A 24 -3.38 10.60 4.84
CA VAL A 24 -2.00 10.24 4.49
C VAL A 24 -1.59 11.14 3.34
N ASP A 25 -0.54 11.94 3.53
CA ASP A 25 0.01 12.83 2.51
C ASP A 25 1.36 12.34 1.96
N TRP A 26 1.97 13.13 1.08
CA TRP A 26 3.26 12.79 0.48
C TRP A 26 4.40 12.71 1.50
N GLU A 27 4.35 13.46 2.60
CA GLU A 27 5.35 13.39 3.66
C GLU A 27 5.25 12.04 4.39
N ASP A 28 4.03 11.61 4.71
CA ASP A 28 3.78 10.29 5.29
C ASP A 28 4.22 9.15 4.37
N ILE A 29 3.91 9.26 3.08
CA ILE A 29 4.26 8.25 2.07
C ILE A 29 5.78 8.08 1.99
N ARG A 30 6.54 9.18 1.96
CA ARG A 30 8.01 9.16 1.97
C ARG A 30 8.55 8.58 3.27
N ARG A 31 8.07 9.08 4.41
CA ARG A 31 8.49 8.60 5.75
C ARG A 31 8.27 7.10 5.94
N LEU A 32 7.23 6.54 5.32
CA LEU A 32 6.89 5.13 5.39
C LEU A 32 7.47 4.29 4.24
N ASN A 33 8.29 4.89 3.37
CA ASN A 33 8.87 4.23 2.18
C ASN A 33 7.80 3.57 1.28
N LYS A 34 6.70 4.29 1.02
CA LYS A 34 5.59 3.83 0.16
C LYS A 34 5.42 4.64 -1.11
N GLU A 35 6.45 5.36 -1.53
CA GLU A 35 6.50 5.97 -2.86
C GLU A 35 6.26 4.91 -3.94
N LEU A 36 5.54 5.28 -5.00
CA LEU A 36 5.05 4.37 -6.05
C LEU A 36 4.11 3.25 -5.57
N LYS A 37 3.84 3.11 -4.27
CA LYS A 37 2.91 2.10 -3.73
C LYS A 37 1.62 2.73 -3.22
N TRP A 38 1.70 3.95 -2.71
CA TRP A 38 0.58 4.73 -2.20
C TRP A 38 0.40 6.06 -2.93
N THR A 39 -0.81 6.59 -2.84
CA THR A 39 -1.16 7.96 -3.21
C THR A 39 -1.84 8.65 -2.02
N PRO A 40 -1.76 9.98 -1.90
CA PRO A 40 -2.44 10.69 -0.83
C PRO A 40 -3.93 10.41 -0.80
N ALA A 41 -4.45 10.09 0.39
CA ALA A 41 -5.84 9.68 0.59
C ALA A 41 -6.21 9.74 2.09
N PRO A 42 -7.52 9.69 2.43
CA PRO A 42 -7.95 9.43 3.79
C PRO A 42 -7.27 8.19 4.37
N CYS A 43 -6.88 8.26 5.65
CA CYS A 43 -6.05 7.23 6.25
C CYS A 43 -6.88 5.95 6.56
N ALA A 44 -6.77 4.94 5.70
CA ALA A 44 -7.44 3.64 5.86
C ALA A 44 -7.09 2.92 7.17
N TYR A 45 -5.87 3.13 7.70
CA TYR A 45 -5.40 2.48 8.93
C TYR A 45 -6.15 2.94 10.18
N CYS A 46 -6.58 4.20 10.21
CA CYS A 46 -7.37 4.78 11.31
C CYS A 46 -8.79 5.15 10.90
N TYR A 47 -9.22 4.79 9.69
CA TYR A 47 -10.54 5.15 9.14
C TYR A 47 -10.82 6.66 9.19
N GLY A 48 -9.79 7.46 8.92
CA GLY A 48 -9.91 8.91 8.98
C GLY A 48 -10.20 9.48 10.38
N SER A 49 -9.98 8.72 11.45
CA SER A 49 -10.18 9.23 12.83
C SER A 49 -8.95 9.93 13.40
N GLY A 50 -7.77 9.70 12.81
CA GLY A 50 -6.49 10.13 13.38
C GLY A 50 -6.04 9.32 14.60
N LYS A 51 -6.80 8.29 15.02
CA LYS A 51 -6.49 7.49 16.21
C LYS A 51 -6.60 5.99 15.93
N VAL A 52 -5.81 5.19 16.64
CA VAL A 52 -5.84 3.72 16.53
C VAL A 52 -5.76 3.05 17.89
N ASP A 53 -6.36 1.87 18.00
CA ASP A 53 -6.18 1.01 19.17
C ASP A 53 -4.76 0.44 19.20
N LYS A 54 -4.15 0.32 20.38
CA LYS A 54 -2.83 -0.33 20.53
C LYS A 54 -2.80 -1.75 19.97
N GLU A 55 -3.91 -2.47 20.04
CA GLU A 55 -4.06 -3.82 19.50
C GLU A 55 -3.85 -3.87 17.97
N MET A 56 -4.26 -2.82 17.25
CA MET A 56 -4.05 -2.73 15.80
C MET A 56 -2.57 -2.77 15.46
N LEU A 57 -1.74 -2.05 16.23
CA LEU A 57 -0.30 -1.94 16.01
C LEU A 57 0.46 -3.25 16.27
N LEU A 58 -0.12 -4.15 17.06
CA LEU A 58 0.46 -5.47 17.32
C LEU A 58 0.19 -6.46 16.18
N LYS A 59 -0.85 -6.21 15.37
CA LYS A 59 -1.35 -7.16 14.37
C LYS A 59 -1.02 -6.73 12.94
N VAL A 60 -1.05 -5.42 12.69
CA VAL A 60 -0.95 -4.87 11.34
C VAL A 60 0.20 -3.86 11.31
N PRO A 61 1.18 -4.03 10.41
CA PRO A 61 2.22 -3.03 10.22
C PRO A 61 1.63 -1.67 9.83
N VAL A 62 2.21 -0.60 10.37
CA VAL A 62 1.80 0.78 10.07
C VAL A 62 1.87 1.06 8.59
N ASP A 63 2.81 0.45 7.88
CA ASP A 63 3.10 0.63 6.47
C ASP A 63 2.43 -0.45 5.58
N TYR A 64 1.51 -1.26 6.13
CA TYR A 64 0.87 -2.36 5.40
C TYR A 64 0.11 -1.88 4.16
N THR A 65 0.64 -2.22 2.99
CA THR A 65 0.30 -1.60 1.70
C THR A 65 -1.11 -1.88 1.21
N TYR A 66 -1.61 -3.08 1.49
CA TYR A 66 -2.90 -3.55 0.98
C TYR A 66 -4.09 -2.92 1.71
N LEU A 67 -3.92 -2.39 2.92
CA LEU A 67 -4.99 -1.68 3.64
C LEU A 67 -5.20 -0.29 3.05
N THR A 68 -6.06 -0.21 2.03
CA THR A 68 -6.48 1.01 1.33
C THR A 68 -7.96 1.31 1.56
N ILE A 69 -8.42 2.50 1.15
CA ILE A 69 -9.82 2.93 1.31
C ILE A 69 -10.79 2.24 0.32
N ASP A 70 -10.25 1.62 -0.73
CA ASP A 70 -11.05 0.97 -1.78
C ASP A 70 -11.44 -0.47 -1.39
N LEU A 71 -10.86 -1.00 -0.31
CA LEU A 71 -11.24 -2.30 0.22
C LEU A 71 -12.66 -2.29 0.79
N THR A 72 -13.33 -3.43 0.69
CA THR A 72 -14.62 -3.62 1.37
C THR A 72 -14.42 -3.59 2.88
N GLU A 73 -15.44 -3.12 3.62
CA GLU A 73 -15.39 -3.07 5.09
C GLU A 73 -15.05 -4.45 5.69
N SER A 74 -15.60 -5.52 5.10
CA SER A 74 -15.34 -6.90 5.51
C SER A 74 -13.85 -7.29 5.39
N GLU A 75 -13.19 -6.93 4.29
CA GLU A 75 -11.77 -7.21 4.10
C GLU A 75 -10.90 -6.38 5.03
N MET A 76 -11.22 -5.10 5.20
CA MET A 76 -10.47 -4.26 6.13
C MET A 76 -10.59 -4.77 7.59
N GLU A 77 -11.77 -5.25 8.00
CA GLU A 77 -11.97 -5.85 9.32
C GLU A 77 -11.18 -7.15 9.51
N LYS A 78 -11.04 -7.98 8.47
CA LYS A 78 -10.15 -9.16 8.51
C LYS A 78 -8.71 -8.76 8.76
N ILE A 79 -8.22 -7.73 8.05
CA ILE A 79 -6.87 -7.19 8.24
C ILE A 79 -6.69 -6.72 9.69
N LYS A 80 -7.60 -5.90 10.22
CA LYS A 80 -7.53 -5.41 11.61
C LYS A 80 -7.52 -6.51 12.65
N LYS A 81 -8.26 -7.59 12.40
CA LYS A 81 -8.31 -8.75 13.30
C LYS A 81 -7.04 -9.60 13.22
N GLY A 82 -6.16 -9.33 12.27
CA GLY A 82 -4.92 -10.08 12.05
C GLY A 82 -5.15 -11.40 11.33
N ASP A 83 -6.17 -11.48 10.46
CA ASP A 83 -6.45 -12.69 9.67
C ASP A 83 -5.24 -13.03 8.79
N GLU A 84 -4.61 -14.18 9.06
CA GLU A 84 -3.33 -14.55 8.45
C GLU A 84 -3.41 -14.64 6.93
N ALA A 85 -4.48 -15.22 6.39
CA ALA A 85 -4.65 -15.38 4.94
C ALA A 85 -4.77 -14.01 4.25
N THR A 86 -5.51 -13.08 4.84
CA THR A 86 -5.65 -11.72 4.31
C THR A 86 -4.36 -10.90 4.48
N LEU A 87 -3.63 -11.09 5.59
CA LEU A 87 -2.32 -10.49 5.80
C LEU A 87 -1.29 -10.99 4.78
N GLU A 88 -1.32 -12.28 4.46
CA GLU A 88 -0.42 -12.87 3.48
C GLU A 88 -0.68 -12.34 2.06
N LYS A 89 -1.95 -12.18 1.67
CA LYS A 89 -2.30 -11.53 0.39
C LYS A 89 -1.68 -10.15 0.24
N GLY A 90 -1.65 -9.34 1.30
CA GLY A 90 -1.03 -8.02 1.21
C GLY A 90 0.49 -8.05 1.18
N LYS A 91 1.14 -9.06 1.78
CA LYS A 91 2.58 -9.28 1.57
C LYS A 91 2.88 -9.66 0.12
N MET A 92 2.07 -10.54 -0.47
CA MET A 92 2.20 -10.88 -1.90
C MET A 92 2.00 -9.64 -2.78
N ARG A 93 1.05 -8.77 -2.43
CA ARG A 93 0.83 -7.50 -3.13
C ARG A 93 2.03 -6.56 -3.02
N GLU A 94 2.68 -6.50 -1.86
CA GLU A 94 3.91 -5.72 -1.67
C GLU A 94 5.03 -6.21 -2.60
N VAL A 95 5.28 -7.53 -2.62
CA VAL A 95 6.29 -8.16 -3.48
C VAL A 95 5.98 -7.93 -4.96
N PHE A 96 4.70 -8.04 -5.35
CA PHE A 96 4.26 -7.76 -6.70
C PHE A 96 4.62 -6.33 -7.13
N LEU A 97 4.29 -5.32 -6.30
CA LEU A 97 4.62 -3.93 -6.59
C LEU A 97 6.13 -3.70 -6.65
N ASP A 98 6.91 -4.30 -5.74
CA ASP A 98 8.37 -4.20 -5.77
C ASP A 98 8.97 -4.74 -7.07
N ASN A 99 8.48 -5.89 -7.53
CA ASN A 99 8.93 -6.48 -8.78
C ASN A 99 8.52 -5.63 -9.99
N LEU A 100 7.31 -5.05 -9.96
CA LEU A 100 6.83 -4.19 -11.02
C LEU A 100 7.65 -2.89 -11.11
N ILE A 101 7.98 -2.28 -9.97
CA ILE A 101 8.85 -1.11 -9.90
C ILE A 101 10.23 -1.44 -10.48
N LYS A 102 10.87 -2.52 -10.01
CA LYS A 102 12.19 -2.96 -10.50
C LYS A 102 12.18 -3.24 -12.00
N TYR A 103 11.11 -3.84 -12.50
CA TYR A 103 10.94 -4.11 -13.92
C TYR A 103 10.90 -2.82 -14.74
N GLY A 104 10.08 -1.84 -14.31
CA GLY A 104 10.01 -0.54 -14.96
C GLY A 104 11.33 0.21 -14.95
N GLU A 105 11.99 0.27 -13.78
CA GLU A 105 13.30 0.92 -13.62
C GLU A 105 14.36 0.28 -14.52
N HIS A 106 14.43 -1.06 -14.55
CA HIS A 106 15.40 -1.79 -15.36
C HIS A 106 15.28 -1.44 -16.84
N HIS A 107 14.07 -1.53 -17.40
CA HIS A 107 13.85 -1.29 -18.82
C HIS A 107 13.99 0.19 -19.21
N TYR A 108 13.62 1.11 -18.32
CA TYR A 108 13.88 2.51 -18.55
C TYR A 108 15.39 2.82 -18.56
N LEU A 109 16.13 2.40 -17.53
CA LEU A 109 17.52 2.77 -17.35
C LEU A 109 18.46 2.09 -18.36
N ASN A 110 18.27 0.79 -18.61
CA ASN A 110 19.17 -0.01 -19.43
C ASN A 110 18.76 -0.07 -20.91
N ASN A 111 17.46 -0.05 -21.19
CA ASN A 111 16.93 -0.25 -22.55
C ASN A 111 16.35 1.03 -23.16
N LYS A 112 16.29 2.14 -22.38
CA LYS A 112 15.76 3.44 -22.81
C LYS A 112 14.32 3.37 -23.33
N MET A 113 13.53 2.46 -22.77
CA MET A 113 12.13 2.26 -23.15
C MET A 113 11.23 3.30 -22.49
N ASP A 114 10.17 3.70 -23.20
CA ASP A 114 9.08 4.52 -22.65
C ASP A 114 8.03 3.68 -21.90
N ALA A 115 7.10 4.35 -21.21
CA ALA A 115 6.08 3.69 -20.39
C ALA A 115 5.17 2.74 -21.19
N GLU A 116 4.85 3.09 -22.44
CA GLU A 116 4.01 2.26 -23.32
C GLU A 116 4.73 0.97 -23.71
N SER A 117 5.98 1.09 -24.15
CA SER A 117 6.81 -0.04 -24.55
C SER A 117 7.06 -1.01 -23.39
N ILE A 118 7.29 -0.48 -22.18
CA ILE A 118 7.46 -1.31 -20.97
C ILE A 118 6.16 -2.03 -20.62
N ALA A 119 5.01 -1.34 -20.68
CA ALA A 119 3.70 -1.94 -20.42
C ALA A 119 3.39 -3.08 -21.42
N ASP A 120 3.63 -2.85 -22.70
CA ASP A 120 3.41 -3.84 -23.74
C ASP A 120 4.32 -5.06 -23.60
N LEU A 121 5.57 -4.85 -23.18
CA LEU A 121 6.50 -5.95 -22.92
C LEU A 121 6.07 -6.77 -21.69
N TYR A 122 5.66 -6.09 -20.61
CA TYR A 122 5.19 -6.76 -19.39
C TYR A 122 3.97 -7.66 -19.71
N LEU A 123 2.96 -7.13 -20.39
CA LEU A 123 1.74 -7.89 -20.72
C LEU A 123 1.98 -9.07 -21.67
N LYS A 124 3.04 -9.04 -22.49
CA LYS A 124 3.44 -10.17 -23.34
C LYS A 124 4.14 -11.29 -22.58
N THR A 125 4.68 -10.98 -21.40
CA THR A 125 5.49 -11.90 -20.59
C THR A 125 4.79 -12.31 -19.30
N GLU A 126 3.63 -11.70 -18.99
CA GLU A 126 2.81 -12.02 -17.84
C GLU A 126 2.21 -13.43 -17.96
N ASP A 127 2.19 -14.16 -16.85
CA ASP A 127 1.53 -15.46 -16.73
C ASP A 127 0.01 -15.26 -16.84
N GLU A 128 -0.67 -16.10 -17.64
CA GLU A 128 -2.14 -16.09 -17.75
C GLU A 128 -2.84 -16.27 -16.37
N ASN A 129 -2.14 -16.84 -15.39
CA ASN A 129 -2.60 -17.05 -14.01
C ASN A 129 -1.99 -16.06 -13.01
N ALA A 130 -1.51 -14.90 -13.47
CA ALA A 130 -0.95 -13.87 -12.59
C ALA A 130 -1.92 -13.52 -11.45
N LEU A 131 -1.41 -13.55 -10.21
CA LEU A 131 -2.19 -13.30 -9.00
C LEU A 131 -2.82 -11.89 -8.99
N PHE A 132 -2.18 -10.93 -9.67
CA PHE A 132 -2.63 -9.55 -9.80
C PHE A 132 -2.59 -9.14 -11.26
N ALA A 133 -3.70 -9.32 -11.97
CA ALA A 133 -3.85 -8.78 -13.32
C ALA A 133 -3.98 -7.25 -13.27
N VAL A 134 -3.35 -6.56 -14.22
CA VAL A 134 -3.41 -5.10 -14.34
C VAL A 134 -3.81 -4.73 -15.76
N GLU A 135 -4.83 -3.88 -15.91
CA GLU A 135 -5.19 -3.39 -17.24
C GLU A 135 -4.06 -2.53 -17.83
N ARG A 136 -3.81 -2.70 -19.14
CA ARG A 136 -2.76 -1.97 -19.88
C ARG A 136 -2.73 -0.48 -19.57
N LYS A 137 -3.89 0.18 -19.53
CA LYS A 137 -3.99 1.62 -19.27
C LYS A 137 -3.38 2.01 -17.92
N TYR A 138 -3.68 1.27 -16.86
CA TYR A 138 -3.15 1.54 -15.52
C TYR A 138 -1.66 1.21 -15.44
N LEU A 139 -1.23 0.17 -16.17
CA LEU A 139 0.17 -0.22 -16.25
C LEU A 139 1.04 0.87 -16.90
N ILE A 140 0.57 1.47 -17.99
CA ILE A 140 1.25 2.61 -18.65
C ILE A 140 1.38 3.79 -17.68
N GLN A 141 0.29 4.16 -17.01
CA GLN A 141 0.31 5.24 -16.03
C GLN A 141 1.27 4.96 -14.88
N TYR A 142 1.36 3.70 -14.46
CA TYR A 142 2.27 3.27 -13.40
C TYR A 142 3.74 3.39 -13.82
N PHE A 143 4.09 2.87 -14.99
CA PHE A 143 5.45 2.99 -15.52
C PHE A 143 5.85 4.43 -15.82
N ALA A 144 4.92 5.28 -16.27
CA ALA A 144 5.18 6.71 -16.43
C ALA A 144 5.61 7.37 -15.11
N LYS A 145 4.95 7.03 -13.98
CA LYS A 145 5.34 7.54 -12.65
C LYS A 145 6.70 7.02 -12.19
N ILE A 146 7.03 5.76 -12.48
CA ILE A 146 8.35 5.19 -12.19
C ILE A 146 9.44 5.98 -12.95
N ILE A 147 9.22 6.21 -14.25
CA ILE A 147 10.14 6.98 -15.10
C ILE A 147 10.30 8.42 -14.61
N GLU A 148 9.20 9.08 -14.26
CA GLU A 148 9.22 10.45 -13.73
C GLU A 148 10.06 10.53 -12.45
N LEU A 149 9.85 9.62 -11.50
CA LEU A 149 10.62 9.57 -10.26
C LEU A 149 12.12 9.35 -10.56
N LYS A 150 12.46 8.38 -11.41
CA LYS A 150 13.88 8.13 -11.77
C LYS A 150 14.54 9.27 -12.52
N THR A 151 13.79 9.97 -13.37
CA THR A 151 14.29 11.16 -14.03
C THR A 151 14.61 12.25 -13.01
N SER A 152 13.79 12.42 -11.97
CA SER A 152 14.05 13.40 -10.90
C SER A 152 15.22 13.04 -9.98
N GLU A 153 15.55 11.75 -9.83
CA GLU A 153 16.71 11.29 -9.03
C GLU A 153 18.05 11.47 -9.77
N LEU A 154 18.02 11.57 -11.11
CA LEU A 154 19.20 11.68 -11.97
C LEU A 154 19.59 13.13 -12.31
N ASN A 155 18.68 14.08 -12.10
CA ASN A 155 18.88 15.51 -12.37
C ASN A 155 19.23 16.27 -11.09
#